data_AF-A0A3D3V092-F1
#
_entry.id   AF-A0A3D3V092-F1
#
_cell.length_a   1.000
_cell.length_b   1.000
_cell.length_c   1.000
_cell.angle_alpha   90.00
_cell.angle_beta   90.00
_cell.angle_gamma   90.00
#
_symmetry.space_group_name_H-M   'P 1'
#
loop_
_entity.id
_entity.type
_entity.pdbx_description
1 polymer ?
#
loop_
_entity_poly.entity_id
_entity_poly.type
_entity_poly.pdbx_seq_one_letter_code
_entity_poly.pdbx_strand_id
1 'polypeptide(L)'
;DIGIASNAAEPLYVAVSNSAGTPAVVVNDDPAAANIVNWTEWIIPLSAFADQGINLSNVDEIAIGLGTQGNMTVPGDAGKMYFDDIRLNQPSDAAE
;
A
#
# COMPACT_ATOMS: atom_id res chain seq x y z
N ASP A 1 -25.59 14.69 11.87
CA ASP A 1 -24.61 13.67 11.47
C ASP A 1 -24.60 12.58 12.54
N ILE A 2 -24.84 11.33 12.16
CA ILE A 2 -24.99 10.21 13.09
C ILE A 2 -23.93 9.14 12.72
N GLY A 3 -22.67 9.41 13.06
CA GLY A 3 -21.76 8.37 13.53
C GLY A 3 -21.11 7.40 12.53
N ILE A 4 -20.98 7.72 11.24
CA ILE A 4 -19.90 7.09 10.46
C ILE A 4 -18.62 7.85 10.77
N ALA A 5 -17.70 7.20 11.49
CA ALA A 5 -16.32 7.66 11.54
C ALA A 5 -15.72 7.42 10.14
N SER A 6 -15.79 8.43 9.27
CA SER A 6 -15.07 8.40 8.00
C SER A 6 -13.59 8.59 8.30
N ASN A 7 -12.72 7.73 7.77
CA ASN A 7 -11.29 8.00 7.78
C ASN A 7 -11.03 9.37 7.15
N ALA A 8 -9.97 10.06 7.56
CA ALA A 8 -9.44 11.14 6.75
C ALA A 8 -8.84 10.59 5.45
N ALA A 9 -8.77 11.41 4.41
CA ALA A 9 -8.09 11.06 3.18
C ALA A 9 -6.58 11.11 3.42
N GLU A 10 -5.91 9.98 3.22
CA GLU A 10 -4.45 9.85 3.32
C GLU A 10 -3.96 8.92 2.20
N PRO A 11 -2.83 9.22 1.52
CA PRO A 11 -2.26 8.33 0.52
C PRO A 11 -1.97 6.95 1.12
N LEU A 12 -2.52 5.89 0.51
CA LEU A 12 -2.21 4.51 0.87
C LEU A 12 -0.99 4.05 0.08
N TYR A 13 -0.04 3.37 0.73
CA TYR A 13 1.12 2.81 0.04
C TYR A 13 1.48 1.41 0.55
N VAL A 14 2.16 0.64 -0.30
CA VAL A 14 2.88 -0.59 0.06
C VAL A 14 4.37 -0.34 -0.13
N ALA A 15 5.17 -0.73 0.85
CA ALA A 15 6.61 -0.77 0.74
C ALA A 15 7.13 -2.20 0.89
N VAL A 16 8.10 -2.57 0.07
CA VAL A 16 8.78 -3.86 0.09
C VAL A 16 10.26 -3.61 0.34
N SER A 17 10.84 -4.36 1.29
CA SER A 17 12.27 -4.24 1.60
C SER A 17 12.99 -5.58 1.57
N ASN A 18 14.30 -5.50 1.35
CA ASN A 18 15.25 -6.54 1.67
C ASN A 18 15.93 -6.17 3.00
N SER A 19 16.73 -7.07 3.58
CA SER A 19 17.38 -6.94 4.89
C SER A 19 18.26 -5.70 5.05
N ALA A 20 18.72 -5.13 3.93
CA ALA A 20 19.40 -3.84 3.87
C ALA A 20 19.00 -3.09 2.60
N GLY A 21 19.09 -1.76 2.64
CA GLY A 21 18.83 -0.88 1.50
C GLY A 21 17.56 -0.04 1.65
N THR A 22 17.25 0.72 0.61
CA THR A 22 16.04 1.54 0.53
C THR A 22 14.85 0.67 0.12
N PRO A 23 13.72 0.70 0.85
CA PRO A 23 12.52 0.00 0.42
C PRO A 23 12.02 0.52 -0.93
N ALA A 24 11.49 -0.36 -1.77
CA ALA A 24 10.71 0.02 -2.95
C ALA A 24 9.27 0.31 -2.53
N VAL A 25 8.69 1.40 -3.02
CA VAL A 25 7.40 1.93 -2.56
C VAL A 25 6.46 2.10 -3.72
N VAL A 26 5.24 1.60 -3.58
CA VAL A 26 4.15 1.86 -4.53
C VAL A 26 3.03 2.55 -3.77
N VAL A 27 2.69 3.74 -4.21
CA VAL A 27 1.55 4.52 -3.71
C VAL A 27 0.32 4.14 -4.54
N ASN A 28 -0.84 4.02 -3.90
CA ASN A 28 -2.10 3.82 -4.62
C ASN A 28 -2.42 5.06 -5.46
N ASP A 29 -2.85 4.85 -6.71
CA ASP A 29 -3.16 5.95 -7.63
C ASP A 29 -4.39 6.76 -7.19
N ASP A 30 -5.28 6.17 -6.38
CA ASP A 30 -6.39 6.89 -5.76
C ASP A 30 -5.93 7.57 -4.45
N PRO A 31 -5.81 8.91 -4.42
CA PRO A 31 -5.43 9.64 -3.21
C PRO A 31 -6.47 9.55 -2.08
N ALA A 32 -7.69 9.09 -2.37
CA ALA A 32 -8.77 8.88 -1.42
C ALA A 32 -9.01 7.40 -1.08
N ALA A 33 -8.05 6.50 -1.40
CA ALA A 33 -8.17 5.06 -1.14
C ALA A 33 -8.54 4.73 0.33
N ALA A 34 -8.09 5.52 1.30
CA ALA A 34 -8.43 5.37 2.72
C ALA A 34 -9.92 5.59 3.04
N ASN A 35 -10.68 6.22 2.14
CA ASN A 35 -12.10 6.52 2.30
C ASN A 35 -13.02 5.50 1.62
N ILE A 36 -12.46 4.52 0.92
CA ILE A 36 -13.24 3.49 0.25
C ILE A 36 -13.87 2.58 1.33
N VAL A 37 -15.21 2.53 1.33
CA VAL A 37 -15.99 1.77 2.33
C VAL A 37 -16.23 0.32 1.95
N ASN A 38 -16.11 -0.01 0.66
CA ASN A 38 -16.29 -1.37 0.16
C ASN A 38 -14.93 -2.05 0.03
N TRP A 39 -14.89 -3.36 0.26
CA TRP A 39 -13.70 -4.15 -0.04
C TRP A 39 -13.34 -3.97 -1.51
N THR A 40 -12.10 -3.58 -1.76
CA THR A 40 -11.57 -3.28 -3.09
C THR A 40 -10.21 -3.94 -3.19
N GLU A 41 -10.05 -4.82 -4.17
CA GLU A 41 -8.76 -5.46 -4.45
C GLU A 41 -7.79 -4.41 -5.00
N TRP A 42 -6.56 -4.42 -4.49
CA TRP A 42 -5.47 -3.61 -5.04
C TRP A 42 -4.37 -4.52 -5.56
N ILE A 43 -4.31 -4.67 -6.89
CA ILE A 43 -3.28 -5.46 -7.57
C ILE A 43 -2.11 -4.55 -7.90
N ILE A 44 -0.93 -4.86 -7.37
CA ILE A 44 0.32 -4.17 -7.67
C ILE A 44 1.18 -5.10 -8.53
N PRO A 45 1.49 -4.74 -9.80
CA PRO A 45 2.44 -5.50 -10.59
C PRO A 45 3.80 -5.54 -9.90
N LEU A 46 4.40 -6.73 -9.76
CA LEU A 46 5.70 -6.86 -9.11
C LEU A 46 6.80 -6.06 -9.80
N SER A 47 6.66 -5.80 -11.10
CA SER A 47 7.56 -4.92 -11.86
C SER A 47 7.62 -3.51 -11.28
N ALA A 48 6.53 -2.98 -10.71
CA ALA A 48 6.51 -1.65 -10.09
C ALA A 48 7.50 -1.54 -8.91
N PHE A 49 7.80 -2.66 -8.24
CA PHE A 49 8.85 -2.73 -7.23
C PHE A 49 10.21 -3.04 -7.86
N ALA A 50 10.29 -4.00 -8.78
CA ALA A 50 11.54 -4.41 -9.42
C ALA A 50 12.23 -3.27 -10.20
N ASP A 51 11.43 -2.40 -10.83
CA ASP A 51 11.91 -1.22 -11.56
C ASP A 51 12.56 -0.18 -10.63
N GLN A 52 12.31 -0.27 -9.31
CA GLN A 52 13.00 0.53 -8.28
C GLN A 52 14.29 -0.14 -7.77
N GLY A 53 14.64 -1.33 -8.28
CA GLY A 53 15.88 -2.02 -7.98
C GLY A 53 15.82 -3.00 -6.80
N ILE A 54 14.64 -3.29 -6.25
CA ILE A 54 14.51 -4.27 -5.15
C ILE A 54 14.75 -5.70 -5.67
N ASN A 55 15.40 -6.54 -4.86
CA ASN A 55 15.49 -7.96 -5.17
C ASN A 55 14.24 -8.70 -4.69
N LEU A 56 13.33 -9.01 -5.61
CA LEU A 56 12.10 -9.76 -5.29
C LEU A 56 12.35 -11.21 -4.86
N SER A 57 13.55 -11.76 -5.07
CA SER A 57 13.91 -13.10 -4.58
C SER A 57 14.32 -13.12 -3.10
N ASN A 58 14.38 -11.96 -2.43
CA ASN A 58 14.88 -11.84 -1.04
C ASN A 58 14.09 -10.79 -0.25
N VAL A 59 12.76 -10.80 -0.36
CA VAL A 59 11.90 -9.89 0.41
C VAL A 59 11.89 -10.31 1.88
N ASP A 60 12.17 -9.36 2.76
CA ASP A 60 12.23 -9.58 4.21
C ASP A 60 11.07 -8.87 4.95
N GLU A 61 10.55 -7.77 4.41
CA GLU A 61 9.42 -7.03 5.00
C GLU A 61 8.46 -6.52 3.92
N ILE A 62 7.16 -6.52 4.27
CA ILE A 62 6.10 -5.82 3.54
C ILE A 62 5.42 -4.89 4.54
N ALA A 63 5.42 -3.59 4.25
CA ALA A 63 4.72 -2.59 5.03
C ALA A 63 3.53 -2.03 4.24
N ILE A 64 2.38 -1.90 4.90
CA ILE A 64 1.22 -1.18 4.39
C ILE A 64 1.09 0.09 5.24
N GLY A 65 1.15 1.26 4.62
CA GLY A 65 1.15 2.53 5.33
C GLY A 65 0.17 3.53 4.76
N LEU A 66 -0.22 4.50 5.60
CA LEU A 66 -1.01 5.67 5.24
C LEU A 66 -0.14 6.93 5.42
N GLY A 67 -0.28 7.87 4.50
CA GLY A 67 0.47 9.12 4.48
C GLY A 67 1.75 9.03 3.64
N THR A 68 2.72 9.92 3.92
CA THR A 68 4.01 9.94 3.23
C THR A 68 5.02 9.05 3.96
N GLN A 69 5.57 8.05 3.28
CA GLN A 69 6.58 7.15 3.87
C GLN A 69 7.76 7.95 4.45
N GLY A 70 8.16 7.63 5.68
CA GLY A 70 9.31 8.24 6.35
C GLY A 70 9.08 9.67 6.85
N ASN A 71 7.94 10.29 6.54
CA ASN A 71 7.61 11.61 7.06
C ASN A 71 6.80 11.53 8.36
N MET A 72 7.50 11.38 9.47
CA MET A 72 6.88 11.33 10.81
C MET A 72 6.50 12.69 11.38
N THR A 73 6.81 13.79 10.68
CA THR A 73 6.64 15.17 11.19
C THR A 73 5.26 15.76 10.90
N VAL A 74 4.53 15.17 9.94
CA VAL A 74 3.14 15.49 9.66
C VAL A 74 2.30 14.38 10.29
N PRO A 75 1.61 14.64 11.42
CA PRO A 75 0.70 13.66 11.98
C PRO A 75 -0.42 13.40 10.97
N GLY A 76 -0.64 12.14 10.62
CA GLY A 76 -1.86 11.75 9.93
C GLY A 76 -3.08 11.89 10.85
N ASP A 77 -4.25 11.95 10.25
CA ASP A 77 -5.52 11.96 10.99
C ASP A 77 -5.92 10.55 11.48
N ALA A 78 -6.86 10.50 12.44
CA ALA A 78 -7.31 9.23 13.01
C ALA A 78 -8.22 8.44 12.07
N GLY A 79 -8.07 7.12 12.06
CA GLY A 79 -8.90 6.23 11.24
C GLY A 79 -8.74 4.77 11.63
N LYS A 80 -9.53 3.91 10.97
CA LYS A 80 -9.41 2.46 11.06
C LYS A 80 -9.49 1.86 9.66
N MET A 81 -8.50 1.03 9.34
CA MET A 81 -8.46 0.26 8.11
C MET A 81 -8.54 -1.23 8.43
N TYR A 82 -9.12 -1.99 7.50
CA TYR A 82 -9.12 -3.45 7.52
C TYR A 82 -8.43 -3.92 6.24
N PHE A 83 -7.43 -4.79 6.38
CA PHE A 83 -6.70 -5.39 5.27
C PHE A 83 -6.78 -6.91 5.40
N ASP A 84 -7.01 -7.59 4.29
CA ASP A 84 -7.10 -9.05 4.20
C ASP A 84 -6.57 -9.51 2.84
N ASP A 85 -6.45 -10.82 2.63
CA ASP A 85 -6.04 -11.45 1.36
C ASP A 85 -4.70 -10.94 0.81
N ILE A 86 -3.76 -10.58 1.69
CA ILE A 86 -2.39 -10.20 1.31
C ILE A 86 -1.69 -11.44 0.73
N ARG A 87 -1.62 -11.51 -0.60
CA ARG A 87 -1.14 -12.69 -1.33
C ARG A 87 -0.30 -12.34 -2.55
N LEU A 88 0.58 -13.25 -2.91
CA LEU A 88 1.26 -13.26 -4.20
C LEU A 88 0.43 -14.04 -5.20
N ASN A 89 -0.07 -13.36 -6.23
CA ASN A 89 -0.79 -14.01 -7.33
C ASN A 89 0.22 -14.40 -8.43
N GLN A 90 0.00 -15.56 -9.06
CA GLN A 90 0.68 -15.81 -10.33
C GLN A 90 0.17 -14.82 -11.39
N PRO A 91 0.97 -14.47 -12.40
CA PRO A 91 0.48 -13.71 -13.54
C PRO A 91 -0.75 -14.42 -14.10
N SER A 92 -1.93 -13.81 -13.95
CA SER A 92 -3.10 -14.24 -14.69
C SER A 92 -3.01 -13.62 -16.07
N ASP A 93 -3.33 -14.40 -17.11
CA ASP A 93 -3.48 -13.89 -18.48
C ASP A 93 -4.56 -12.80 -18.62
N ALA A 94 -5.30 -12.49 -17.54
CA ALA A 94 -6.24 -11.39 -17.45
C ALA A 94 -5.52 -10.04 -17.27
N ALA A 95 -4.91 -9.58 -18.35
CA ALA A 95 -4.76 -8.16 -18.64
C ALA A 95 -5.56 -7.86 -19.91
N GLU A 96 -6.79 -7.37 -19.76
CA GLU A 96 -7.45 -6.48 -20.71
C GLU A 96 -8.22 -5.41 -19.93
#